data_AF-A0A8J3QYA6-F1
#
_entry.id   AF-A0A8J3QYA6-F1
#
_cell.length_a   1.000
_cell.length_b   1.000
_cell.length_c   1.000
_cell.angle_alpha   90.00
_cell.angle_beta   90.00
_cell.angle_gamma   90.00
#
_symmetry.space_group_name_H-M   'P 1'
#
loop_
_entity.id
_entity.type
_entity.pdbx_description
1 polymer ?
#
loop_
_entity_poly.entity_id
_entity_poly.type
_entity_poly.pdbx_seq_one_letter_code
_entity_poly.pdbx_strand_id
1 'polypeptide(L)'
;MTASPPSPEDYWQRRPPASARVLMAFTAAAFAVVSVVHFGVDVPIGFATISDSFPGAAPPEAVIAAVVAIGAVAAFAGRTRSRGIALATTAFALLGTAYGLRITVNSPRTGDVIYHLTVLATLLVTFVLLLMPGRSRARPVGDARNEVRSST
;
A
#
# COMPACT_ATOMS: atom_id res chain seq x y z
N MET A 1 -30.29 -8.31 21.33
CA MET A 1 -29.93 -8.93 20.04
C MET A 1 -28.49 -8.56 19.70
N THR A 2 -27.55 -9.49 19.85
CA THR A 2 -26.16 -9.30 19.41
C THR A 2 -26.09 -9.60 17.92
N ALA A 3 -25.68 -8.64 17.10
CA ALA A 3 -25.47 -8.89 15.67
C ALA A 3 -24.43 -10.00 15.48
N SER A 4 -24.74 -11.00 14.65
CA SER A 4 -23.78 -12.03 14.27
C SER A 4 -22.54 -11.39 13.65
N PRO A 5 -21.32 -11.89 13.93
CA PRO A 5 -20.12 -11.40 13.27
C PRO A 5 -20.24 -11.56 11.75
N PRO A 6 -19.67 -10.63 10.95
CA PRO A 6 -19.71 -10.75 9.50
C PRO A 6 -19.07 -12.06 9.04
N SER A 7 -19.59 -12.64 7.95
CA SER A 7 -19.01 -13.85 7.38
C SER A 7 -17.59 -13.57 6.86
N PRO A 8 -16.69 -14.58 6.82
CA PRO A 8 -15.36 -14.42 6.22
C PRO A 8 -15.41 -13.93 4.77
N GLU A 9 -16.46 -14.27 4.03
CA GLU A 9 -16.65 -13.83 2.64
C GLU A 9 -16.96 -12.33 2.55
N ASP A 10 -17.80 -11.80 3.43
CA ASP A 10 -18.10 -10.37 3.51
C ASP A 10 -16.85 -9.53 3.80
N TYR A 11 -15.90 -10.10 4.53
CA TYR A 11 -14.62 -9.45 4.80
C TYR A 11 -13.79 -9.24 3.53
N TRP A 12 -13.68 -10.26 2.68
CA TRP A 12 -12.92 -10.20 1.43
C TRP A 12 -13.55 -9.31 0.36
N GLN A 13 -14.85 -9.05 0.48
CA GLN A 13 -15.58 -8.14 -0.41
C GLN A 13 -15.48 -6.67 0.02
N ARG A 14 -15.07 -6.37 1.26
CA ARG A 14 -14.95 -4.99 1.76
C ARG A 14 -13.77 -4.27 1.11
N ARG A 15 -13.97 -2.98 0.83
CA ARG A 15 -12.92 -2.08 0.37
C ARG A 15 -11.77 -2.00 1.38
N PRO A 16 -10.50 -1.96 0.93
CA PRO A 16 -9.35 -1.71 1.79
C PRO A 16 -9.49 -0.40 2.60
N PRO A 17 -8.88 -0.33 3.81
CA PRO A 17 -8.88 0.91 4.59
C PRO A 17 -8.20 2.05 3.80
N ALA A 18 -8.64 3.29 4.02
CA ALA A 18 -8.11 4.45 3.29
C ALA A 18 -6.59 4.60 3.47
N SER A 19 -6.07 4.35 4.67
CA SER A 19 -4.63 4.35 4.95
C SER A 19 -3.86 3.38 4.07
N ALA A 20 -4.31 2.12 3.95
CA ALA A 20 -3.65 1.14 3.07
C ALA A 20 -3.65 1.61 1.61
N ARG A 21 -4.77 2.16 1.13
CA ARG A 21 -4.87 2.67 -0.26
C ARG A 21 -3.88 3.79 -0.54
N VAL A 22 -3.78 4.74 0.38
CA VAL A 22 -2.83 5.85 0.30
C VAL A 22 -1.39 5.35 0.37
N LEU A 23 -1.08 4.44 1.30
CA LEU A 23 0.27 3.87 1.43
C LEU A 23 0.68 3.08 0.19
N MET A 24 -0.24 2.33 -0.43
CA MET A 24 0.03 1.64 -1.70
C MET A 24 0.35 2.64 -2.82
N ALA A 25 -0.45 3.70 -2.98
CA ALA A 25 -0.19 4.73 -3.99
C ALA A 25 1.15 5.45 -3.75
N PHE A 26 1.43 5.81 -2.50
CA PHE A 26 2.70 6.39 -2.10
C PHE A 26 3.89 5.46 -2.42
N THR A 27 3.76 4.17 -2.10
CA THR A 27 4.81 3.18 -2.35
C THR A 27 5.06 2.97 -3.83
N ALA A 28 3.99 2.91 -4.65
CA ALA A 28 4.11 2.82 -6.10
C ALA A 28 4.84 4.04 -6.68
N ALA A 29 4.50 5.25 -6.20
CA ALA A 29 5.19 6.47 -6.60
C ALA A 29 6.67 6.46 -6.19
N ALA A 30 6.99 5.99 -4.98
CA ALA A 30 8.37 5.86 -4.51
C ALA A 30 9.19 4.94 -5.42
N PHE A 31 8.70 3.74 -5.73
CA PHE A 31 9.38 2.83 -6.68
C PHE A 31 9.54 3.45 -8.06
N ALA A 32 8.54 4.17 -8.56
CA ALA A 32 8.63 4.81 -9.86
C ALA A 32 9.72 5.90 -9.88
N VAL A 33 9.79 6.73 -8.83
CA VAL A 33 10.81 7.78 -8.71
C VAL A 33 12.22 7.18 -8.60
N VAL A 34 12.42 6.18 -7.75
CA VAL A 34 13.75 5.57 -7.59
C VAL A 34 14.16 4.80 -8.85
N SER A 35 13.24 4.11 -9.51
CA SER A 35 13.50 3.47 -10.81
C SER A 35 13.99 4.48 -11.85
N VAL A 36 13.36 5.66 -11.92
CA VAL A 36 13.79 6.77 -12.79
C VAL A 36 15.20 7.26 -12.43
N VAL A 37 15.50 7.45 -11.13
CA VAL A 37 16.85 7.81 -10.65
C VAL A 37 17.88 6.74 -11.05
N HIS A 38 17.57 5.46 -10.85
CA HIS A 38 18.44 4.34 -11.19
C HIS A 38 18.67 4.20 -12.70
N PHE A 39 17.72 4.62 -13.55
CA PHE A 39 17.93 4.77 -14.99
C PHE A 39 18.91 5.90 -15.35
N GLY A 40 19.38 6.68 -14.37
CA GLY A 40 20.32 7.79 -14.55
C GLY A 40 19.65 9.13 -14.78
N VAL A 41 18.36 9.26 -14.46
CA VAL A 41 17.66 10.55 -14.53
C VAL A 41 17.85 11.30 -13.23
N ASP A 42 18.41 12.49 -13.31
CA ASP A 42 18.57 13.38 -12.17
C ASP A 42 17.21 13.96 -11.73
N VAL A 43 16.84 13.74 -10.47
CA VAL A 43 15.56 14.21 -9.91
C VAL A 43 15.80 15.38 -8.95
N PRO A 44 15.37 16.61 -9.30
CA PRO A 44 15.50 17.76 -8.41
C PRO A 44 14.43 17.71 -7.30
N ILE A 45 14.86 17.93 -6.05
CA ILE A 45 14.01 18.03 -4.85
C ILE A 45 14.04 19.43 -4.23
N GLY A 46 14.12 20.46 -5.08
CA GLY A 46 14.08 21.87 -4.69
C GLY A 46 15.42 22.41 -4.16
N PHE A 47 15.99 21.78 -3.13
CA PHE A 47 17.27 22.19 -2.52
C PHE A 47 18.44 21.26 -2.84
N ALA A 48 18.19 20.14 -3.50
CA ALA A 48 19.20 19.17 -3.92
C ALA A 48 18.73 18.43 -5.18
N THR A 49 19.66 17.72 -5.82
CA THR A 49 19.36 16.80 -6.92
C THR A 49 19.74 15.40 -6.48
N ILE A 50 18.81 14.47 -6.60
CA ILE A 50 19.06 13.05 -6.37
C ILE A 50 19.60 12.47 -7.67
N SER A 51 20.83 11.95 -7.62
CA SER A 51 21.49 11.28 -8.73
C SER A 51 22.17 10.02 -8.21
N ASP A 52 21.68 8.86 -8.62
CA ASP A 52 22.28 7.57 -8.26
C ASP A 52 21.99 6.53 -9.35
N SER A 53 22.84 6.45 -10.37
CA SER A 53 22.63 5.50 -11.46
C SER A 53 22.95 4.08 -11.01
N PHE A 54 21.96 3.19 -11.13
CA PHE A 54 22.11 1.77 -10.89
C PHE A 54 21.20 0.95 -11.84
N PRO A 55 21.60 0.77 -13.11
CA PRO A 55 20.74 0.19 -14.14
C PRO A 55 20.23 -1.22 -13.82
N GLY A 56 20.93 -1.98 -12.98
CA GLY A 56 20.52 -3.32 -12.57
C GLY A 56 19.27 -3.34 -11.68
N ALA A 57 19.00 -2.26 -10.94
CA ALA A 57 17.84 -2.16 -10.05
C ALA A 57 16.64 -1.44 -10.70
N ALA A 58 16.89 -0.60 -11.71
CA ALA A 58 15.86 0.18 -12.38
C ALA A 58 14.69 -0.65 -12.95
N PRO A 59 14.88 -1.72 -13.75
CA PRO A 59 13.77 -2.50 -14.29
C PRO A 59 12.96 -3.25 -13.22
N PRO A 60 13.57 -3.96 -12.24
CA PRO A 60 12.82 -4.56 -11.14
C PRO A 60 11.94 -3.57 -10.38
N GLU A 61 12.46 -2.38 -10.08
CA GLU A 61 11.70 -1.35 -9.38
C GLU A 61 10.53 -0.81 -10.20
N ALA A 62 10.71 -0.62 -11.52
CA ALA A 62 9.62 -0.22 -12.42
C ALA A 62 8.49 -1.26 -12.45
N VAL A 63 8.84 -2.55 -12.50
CA VAL A 63 7.86 -3.65 -12.48
C VAL A 63 7.09 -3.66 -11.17
N ILE A 64 7.77 -3.51 -10.03
CA ILE A 64 7.11 -3.44 -8.72
C ILE A 64 6.21 -2.20 -8.65
N ALA A 65 6.67 -1.04 -9.12
CA ALA A 65 5.88 0.19 -9.18
C ALA A 65 4.57 -0.02 -9.92
N ALA A 66 4.64 -0.61 -11.12
CA ALA A 66 3.47 -0.90 -11.95
C ALA A 66 2.50 -1.87 -11.26
N VAL A 67 3.02 -2.96 -10.69
CA VAL A 67 2.20 -3.96 -9.99
C VAL A 67 1.49 -3.35 -8.77
N VAL A 68 2.19 -2.57 -7.94
CA VAL A 68 1.58 -1.90 -6.79
C VAL A 68 0.58 -0.83 -7.23
N ALA A 69 0.86 -0.07 -8.30
CA ALA A 69 -0.05 0.90 -8.87
C ALA A 69 -1.37 0.25 -9.32
N ILE A 70 -1.33 -0.90 -9.99
CA ILE A 70 -2.53 -1.66 -10.36
C ILE A 70 -3.33 -2.02 -9.11
N GLY A 71 -2.66 -2.49 -8.05
CA GLY A 71 -3.30 -2.79 -6.77
C GLY A 71 -3.94 -1.56 -6.11
N ALA A 72 -3.25 -0.42 -6.12
CA ALA A 72 -3.75 0.83 -5.59
C ALA A 72 -4.99 1.30 -6.36
N VAL A 73 -4.95 1.30 -7.69
CA VAL A 73 -6.08 1.66 -8.56
C VAL A 73 -7.28 0.74 -8.29
N ALA A 74 -7.07 -0.58 -8.21
CA ALA A 74 -8.13 -1.53 -7.88
C ALA A 74 -8.75 -1.24 -6.50
N ALA A 75 -7.92 -0.90 -5.52
CA ALA A 75 -8.35 -0.55 -4.17
C ALA A 75 -9.13 0.77 -4.10
N PHE A 76 -8.79 1.77 -4.92
CA PHE A 76 -9.54 3.03 -5.03
C PHE A 76 -10.84 2.88 -5.80
N ALA A 77 -10.85 2.14 -6.91
CA ALA A 77 -12.05 1.85 -7.70
C ALA A 77 -13.09 1.06 -6.90
N GLY A 78 -12.64 0.29 -5.91
CA GLY A 78 -13.52 -0.39 -4.96
C GLY A 78 -14.42 -1.44 -5.61
N ARG A 79 -13.91 -2.11 -6.64
CA ARG A 79 -14.51 -3.27 -7.31
C ARG A 79 -14.52 -4.50 -6.39
N THR A 80 -15.37 -5.47 -6.72
CA THR A 80 -15.35 -6.81 -6.11
C THR A 80 -13.95 -7.40 -6.20
N ARG A 81 -13.45 -8.00 -5.11
CA ARG A 81 -12.07 -8.54 -4.96
C ARG A 81 -10.93 -7.50 -4.88
N SER A 82 -11.22 -6.20 -4.81
CA SER A 82 -10.19 -5.15 -4.68
C SER A 82 -9.19 -5.40 -3.54
N ARG A 83 -9.66 -5.96 -2.42
CA ARG A 83 -8.79 -6.33 -1.28
C ARG A 83 -7.85 -7.49 -1.58
N GLY A 84 -8.32 -8.52 -2.28
CA GLY A 84 -7.49 -9.65 -2.69
C GLY A 84 -6.41 -9.22 -3.68
N ILE A 85 -6.76 -8.37 -4.64
CA ILE A 85 -5.78 -7.77 -5.58
C ILE A 85 -4.75 -6.95 -4.81
N ALA A 86 -5.19 -6.07 -3.90
CA ALA A 86 -4.29 -5.26 -3.11
C ALA A 86 -3.31 -6.09 -2.26
N LEU A 87 -3.77 -7.20 -1.68
CA LEU A 87 -2.91 -8.13 -0.95
C LEU A 87 -1.90 -8.81 -1.86
N ALA A 88 -2.34 -9.33 -3.01
CA ALA A 88 -1.47 -10.02 -3.94
C ALA A 88 -0.35 -9.10 -4.46
N THR A 89 -0.69 -7.87 -4.85
CA THR A 89 0.31 -6.89 -5.33
C THR A 89 1.23 -6.41 -4.21
N THR A 90 0.73 -6.24 -2.99
CA THR A 90 1.56 -5.88 -1.82
C THR A 90 2.49 -7.03 -1.44
N ALA A 91 2.03 -8.28 -1.49
CA ALA A 91 2.86 -9.46 -1.25
C ALA A 91 3.95 -9.62 -2.31
N PHE A 92 3.62 -9.43 -3.59
CA PHE A 92 4.60 -9.40 -4.68
C PHE A 92 5.68 -8.35 -4.43
N ALA A 93 5.27 -7.13 -4.08
CA ALA A 93 6.19 -6.05 -3.76
C ALA A 93 7.08 -6.38 -2.56
N LEU A 94 6.52 -6.92 -1.47
CA LEU A 94 7.29 -7.35 -0.30
C LEU A 94 8.40 -8.33 -0.66
N LEU A 95 8.09 -9.35 -1.45
CA LEU A 95 9.07 -10.35 -1.89
C LEU A 95 10.13 -9.72 -2.80
N GLY A 96 9.71 -8.88 -3.75
CA GLY A 96 10.62 -8.16 -4.64
C GLY A 96 11.58 -7.24 -3.89
N THR A 97 11.08 -6.45 -2.93
CA THR A 97 11.89 -5.55 -2.10
C THR A 97 12.81 -6.31 -1.16
N ALA A 98 12.36 -7.40 -0.55
CA ALA A 98 13.21 -8.23 0.30
C ALA A 98 14.36 -8.85 -0.51
N TYR A 99 14.09 -9.28 -1.74
CA TYR A 99 15.13 -9.75 -2.65
C TYR A 99 16.10 -8.64 -3.07
N GLY A 100 15.59 -7.46 -3.45
CA GLY A 100 16.42 -6.29 -3.77
C GLY A 100 17.32 -5.88 -2.60
N LEU A 101 16.75 -5.83 -1.38
CA LEU A 101 17.50 -5.53 -0.16
C LEU A 101 18.66 -6.51 0.04
N ARG A 102 18.43 -7.82 -0.15
CA ARG A 102 19.49 -8.84 -0.03
C ARG A 102 20.66 -8.60 -0.99
N ILE A 103 20.39 -8.09 -2.18
CA ILE A 103 21.43 -7.73 -3.14
C ILE A 103 22.15 -6.46 -2.66
N THR A 104 21.40 -5.44 -2.26
CA THR A 104 21.92 -4.12 -1.90
C THR A 104 22.71 -4.08 -0.60
N VAL A 105 22.36 -4.89 0.41
CA VAL A 105 23.07 -4.90 1.72
C VAL A 105 24.54 -5.26 1.61
N ASN A 106 24.94 -5.96 0.54
CA ASN A 106 26.34 -6.30 0.28
C ASN A 106 27.09 -5.20 -0.52
N SER A 107 26.41 -4.11 -0.86
CA SER A 107 26.95 -3.00 -1.63
C SER A 107 27.32 -1.81 -0.71
N PRO A 108 28.24 -0.93 -1.13
CA PRO A 108 28.57 0.29 -0.39
C PRO A 108 27.47 1.38 -0.45
N ARG A 109 26.33 1.11 -1.09
CA ARG A 109 25.25 2.07 -1.35
C ARG A 109 24.30 2.18 -0.16
N THR A 110 24.74 2.87 0.90
CA THR A 110 23.94 3.01 2.13
C THR A 110 22.56 3.64 1.87
N GLY A 111 22.46 4.57 0.92
CA GLY A 111 21.19 5.18 0.52
C GLY A 111 20.16 4.16 0.02
N ASP A 112 20.55 3.28 -0.90
CA ASP A 112 19.69 2.22 -1.40
C ASP A 112 19.25 1.25 -0.30
N VAL A 113 20.13 0.94 0.67
CA VAL A 113 19.79 0.07 1.82
C VAL A 113 18.69 0.72 2.67
N ILE A 114 18.85 2.01 3.02
CA ILE A 114 17.87 2.77 3.81
C ILE A 114 16.53 2.85 3.06
N TYR A 115 16.57 3.11 1.75
CA TYR A 115 15.39 3.12 0.90
C TYR A 115 14.66 1.77 0.94
N HIS A 116 15.36 0.66 0.69
CA HIS A 116 14.76 -0.67 0.69
C HIS A 116 14.16 -1.02 2.07
N LEU A 117 14.84 -0.71 3.17
CA LEU A 117 14.32 -0.93 4.52
C LEU A 117 13.05 -0.10 4.78
N THR A 118 13.05 1.17 4.38
CA THR A 118 11.92 2.09 4.56
C THR A 118 10.70 1.63 3.77
N VAL A 119 10.89 1.25 2.51
CA VAL A 119 9.80 0.75 1.67
C VAL A 119 9.32 -0.61 2.15
N LEU A 120 10.21 -1.50 2.58
CA LEU A 120 9.85 -2.80 3.15
C LEU A 120 8.98 -2.63 4.40
N ALA A 121 9.36 -1.74 5.31
CA ALA A 121 8.56 -1.43 6.50
C ALA A 121 7.18 -0.87 6.13
N THR A 122 7.12 0.04 5.15
CA THR A 122 5.88 0.63 4.64
C THR A 122 4.96 -0.44 4.03
N LEU A 123 5.51 -1.35 3.24
CA LEU A 123 4.78 -2.47 2.65
C LEU A 123 4.28 -3.44 3.72
N LEU A 124 5.07 -3.72 4.77
CA LEU A 124 4.64 -4.57 5.89
C LEU A 124 3.45 -3.97 6.63
N VAL A 125 3.51 -2.67 6.95
CA VAL A 125 2.39 -1.95 7.58
C VAL A 125 1.16 -2.00 6.67
N THR A 126 1.34 -1.76 5.38
CA THR A 126 0.26 -1.83 4.39
C THR A 126 -0.36 -3.23 4.34
N PHE A 127 0.46 -4.27 4.29
CA PHE A 127 0.02 -5.66 4.27
C PHE A 127 -0.77 -6.03 5.52
N VAL A 128 -0.29 -5.65 6.70
CA VAL A 128 -1.00 -5.85 7.97
C VAL A 128 -2.34 -5.12 7.96
N LEU A 129 -2.39 -3.85 7.52
CA LEU A 129 -3.64 -3.11 7.39
C LEU A 129 -4.64 -3.78 6.44
N LEU A 130 -4.15 -4.41 5.37
CA LEU A 130 -4.96 -5.19 4.43
C LEU A 130 -5.42 -6.53 5.02
N LEU A 131 -4.73 -7.09 6.02
CA LEU A 131 -5.13 -8.29 6.74
C LEU A 131 -6.06 -8.01 7.94
N MET A 132 -6.09 -6.79 8.46
CA MET A 132 -6.92 -6.46 9.62
C MET A 132 -8.40 -6.23 9.25
N PRO A 133 -9.35 -6.85 9.97
CA PRO A 133 -10.77 -6.51 9.89
C PRO A 133 -10.98 -5.01 10.17
N GLY A 134 -11.61 -4.31 9.23
CA GLY A 134 -11.95 -2.90 9.44
C GLY A 134 -12.86 -2.79 10.66
N ARG A 135 -12.50 -1.95 11.64
CA ARG A 135 -13.41 -1.63 12.75
C ARG A 135 -14.66 -1.03 12.15
N SER A 136 -15.75 -1.80 12.11
CA SER A 136 -17.06 -1.27 11.79
C SER A 136 -17.28 -0.06 12.66
N ARG A 137 -17.34 1.14 12.06
CA ARG A 137 -17.86 2.31 12.76
C ARG A 137 -19.25 1.87 13.22
N ALA A 138 -19.40 1.60 14.51
CA ALA A 138 -20.71 1.39 15.09
C ALA A 138 -21.52 2.62 14.67
N ARG A 139 -22.57 2.42 13.87
CA ARG A 139 -23.55 3.48 13.64
C ARG A 139 -23.95 3.97 15.03
N PRO A 140 -23.83 5.27 15.33
CA PRO A 140 -24.38 5.79 16.57
C PRO A 140 -25.84 5.33 16.62
N VAL A 141 -26.19 4.53 17.64
CA VAL A 141 -27.57 4.17 17.94
C VAL A 141 -28.22 5.45 18.45
N GLY A 142 -28.65 6.30 17.52
CA GLY A 142 -29.01 7.69 17.78
C GLY A 142 -30.25 8.14 17.04
N ASP A 143 -31.08 7.22 16.54
CA ASP A 143 -32.32 7.60 15.84
C ASP A 143 -33.59 6.91 16.38
N ALA A 144 -33.46 5.84 17.17
CA ALA A 144 -34.62 5.18 17.78
C ALA A 144 -35.34 6.05 18.85
N ARG A 145 -34.75 7.16 19.29
CA ARG A 145 -35.40 8.10 20.23
C ARG A 145 -36.20 9.20 19.54
N ASN A 146 -36.04 9.40 18.23
CA ASN A 146 -36.77 10.44 17.49
C ASN A 146 -38.09 9.93 16.90
N GLU A 147 -38.20 8.62 16.61
CA GLU A 147 -39.47 8.02 16.15
C GLU A 147 -40.56 8.00 17.24
N VAL A 148 -40.18 7.88 18.51
CA VAL A 148 -41.15 7.89 19.63
C VAL A 148 -41.66 9.29 19.93
N ARG A 149 -40.90 10.34 19.56
CA ARG A 149 -41.23 11.74 19.89
C ARG A 149 -42.07 12.47 18.83
N SER A 150 -42.23 11.88 17.65
CA SER A 150 -43.10 12.40 16.58
C SER A 150 -44.53 11.82 16.63
N SER A 151 -44.84 10.99 17.64
CA SER A 151 -46.12 10.29 17.78
C SER A 151 -46.98 10.79 18.96
N THR A 152 -46.62 11.90 19.60
CA THR A 152 -47.33 12.52 20.74
C THR A 152 -47.54 14.01 20.49
#